data_AF-A0AAV6TEP8-F1
#
_entry.id   AF-A0AAV6TEP8-F1
#
_cell.length_a   1.000
_cell.length_b   1.000
_cell.length_c   1.000
_cell.angle_alpha   90.00
_cell.angle_beta   90.00
_cell.angle_gamma   90.00
#
_symmetry.space_group_name_H-M   'P 1'
#
loop_
_entity.id
_entity.type
_entity.pdbx_description
1 polymer ?
#
loop_
_entity_poly.entity_id
_entity_poly.type
_entity_poly.pdbx_seq_one_letter_code
_entity_poly.pdbx_strand_id
1 'polypeptide(L)'
;CTRSRNEIRDVSQLYNRYTVKELTELAPQINWLKFFNGLLPRPISENQSIIVQTPDYIFQLDKLLPDTDKRVVANYMMWRVTFSIIDFLSKDWRDLEQAYTTAITGKPQESPRWAECLYTVKDNLGIAFSSYYVRHNFNDESKES
;
A
#
# COMPACT_ATOMS: atom_id res chain seq x y z
N CYS A 1 -2.32 -17.25 6.40
CA CYS A 1 -0.88 -16.91 6.26
C CYS A 1 -0.67 -15.41 6.49
N THR A 2 -0.86 -14.94 7.71
CA THR A 2 -0.61 -13.54 8.08
C THR A 2 0.01 -13.55 9.47
N ARG A 3 1.25 -13.07 9.59
CA ARG A 3 1.94 -12.92 10.88
C ARG A 3 1.05 -12.12 11.84
N SER A 4 1.07 -12.48 13.12
CA SER A 4 0.26 -11.80 14.13
C SER A 4 0.71 -10.34 14.26
N ARG A 5 -0.19 -9.46 14.73
CA ARG A 5 0.11 -8.04 14.96
C ARG A 5 1.34 -7.82 15.89
N ASN A 6 1.67 -8.81 16.72
CA ASN A 6 2.83 -8.77 17.61
C ASN A 6 4.15 -9.09 16.89
N GLU A 7 4.15 -10.01 15.92
CA GLU A 7 5.33 -10.37 15.12
C GLU A 7 5.73 -9.24 14.16
N ILE A 8 4.76 -8.45 13.68
CA ILE A 8 5.03 -7.25 12.84
C ILE A 8 5.68 -6.11 13.67
N ARG A 9 5.51 -6.11 14.99
CA ARG A 9 6.07 -5.09 15.88
C ARG A 9 7.53 -5.35 16.26
N ASP A 10 8.02 -6.57 16.02
CA ASP A 10 9.44 -6.88 16.18
C ASP A 10 10.20 -6.47 14.91
N VAL A 11 10.75 -5.25 14.93
CA VAL A 11 11.45 -4.63 13.79
C VAL A 11 12.64 -5.49 13.32
N SER A 12 13.24 -6.28 14.21
CA SER A 12 14.35 -7.17 13.85
C SER A 12 13.93 -8.27 12.87
N GLN A 13 12.68 -8.76 12.97
CA GLN A 13 12.15 -9.81 12.10
C GLN A 13 11.72 -9.31 10.71
N LEU A 14 11.67 -8.00 10.52
CA LEU A 14 11.39 -7.35 9.23
C LEU A 14 12.67 -7.06 8.43
N TYR A 15 13.84 -7.16 9.06
CA TYR A 15 15.13 -6.90 8.43
C TYR A 15 15.76 -8.20 7.90
N ASN A 16 15.18 -8.77 6.85
CA ASN A 16 15.76 -9.93 6.19
C ASN A 16 16.50 -9.46 4.94
N ARG A 17 17.82 -9.48 4.98
CA ARG A 17 18.68 -8.99 3.89
C ARG A 17 18.86 -10.09 2.84
N TYR A 18 18.51 -9.76 1.60
CA TYR A 18 18.68 -10.62 0.42
C TYR A 18 19.39 -9.81 -0.67
N THR A 19 19.96 -10.50 -1.64
CA THR A 19 20.25 -9.98 -2.98
C THR A 19 19.05 -10.22 -3.90
N VAL A 20 18.96 -9.48 -5.00
CA VAL A 20 17.93 -9.74 -6.03
C VAL A 20 18.05 -11.16 -6.58
N LYS A 21 19.28 -11.69 -6.66
CA LYS A 21 19.55 -13.08 -7.00
C LYS A 21 18.92 -14.05 -6.01
N GLU A 22 19.21 -13.92 -4.71
CA GLU A 22 18.65 -14.80 -3.68
C GLU A 22 17.12 -14.70 -3.62
N LEU A 23 16.54 -13.52 -3.87
CA LEU A 23 15.09 -13.37 -3.99
C LEU A 23 14.51 -14.14 -5.19
N THR A 24 15.24 -14.15 -6.31
CA THR A 24 14.86 -14.89 -7.52
C THR A 24 14.93 -16.40 -7.29
N GLU A 25 15.90 -16.86 -6.50
CA GLU A 25 15.99 -18.27 -6.07
C GLU A 25 14.86 -18.64 -5.09
N LEU A 26 14.46 -17.71 -4.21
CA LEU A 26 13.34 -17.90 -3.27
C LEU A 26 11.97 -17.94 -3.97
N ALA A 27 11.77 -17.10 -4.98
CA ALA A 27 10.50 -16.94 -5.69
C ALA A 27 10.70 -16.77 -7.22
N PRO A 28 10.96 -17.87 -7.96
CA PRO A 28 11.31 -17.82 -9.38
C PRO A 28 10.16 -17.50 -10.35
N GLN A 29 8.89 -17.51 -9.91
CA GLN A 29 7.76 -17.20 -10.79
C GLN A 29 7.75 -15.73 -11.25
N ILE A 30 8.48 -14.86 -10.55
CA ILE A 30 8.58 -13.43 -10.83
C ILE A 30 10.01 -13.12 -11.30
N ASN A 31 10.14 -12.46 -12.45
CA ASN A 31 11.42 -11.90 -12.87
C ASN A 31 11.69 -10.60 -12.10
N TRP A 32 12.25 -10.73 -10.90
CA TRP A 32 12.49 -9.62 -9.96
C TRP A 32 13.43 -8.56 -10.52
N LEU A 33 14.50 -8.96 -11.22
CA LEU A 33 15.42 -8.01 -11.84
C LEU A 33 14.71 -7.13 -12.87
N LYS A 34 13.91 -7.74 -13.76
CA LYS A 34 13.09 -7.02 -14.74
C LYS A 34 12.04 -6.15 -14.05
N PHE A 35 11.39 -6.66 -13.00
CA PHE A 35 10.40 -5.92 -12.23
C PHE A 35 10.99 -4.65 -11.63
N PHE A 36 12.10 -4.74 -10.90
CA PHE A 36 12.74 -3.58 -10.30
C PHE A 36 13.28 -2.61 -11.36
N ASN A 37 13.90 -3.11 -12.43
CA ASN A 37 14.41 -2.25 -13.51
C ASN A 37 13.31 -1.59 -14.35
N GLY A 38 12.08 -2.10 -14.31
CA GLY A 38 10.92 -1.45 -14.91
C GLY A 38 10.29 -0.36 -14.03
N LEU A 39 10.53 -0.39 -12.73
CA LEU A 39 9.95 0.54 -11.76
C LEU A 39 10.91 1.65 -11.31
N LEU A 40 12.20 1.32 -11.18
CA LEU A 40 13.20 2.23 -10.64
C LEU A 40 13.78 3.12 -11.75
N PRO A 41 14.05 4.41 -11.45
CA PRO A 41 14.64 5.33 -12.42
C PRO A 41 16.10 5.01 -12.75
N ARG A 42 16.77 4.20 -11.91
CA ARG A 42 18.14 3.73 -12.13
C ARG A 42 18.14 2.21 -12.12
N PRO A 43 18.79 1.57 -13.10
CA PRO A 43 18.87 0.12 -13.13
C PRO A 43 19.69 -0.41 -11.96
N ILE A 44 19.29 -1.56 -11.45
CA ILE A 44 19.97 -2.34 -10.43
C ILE A 44 20.50 -3.65 -11.01
N SER A 45 21.48 -4.25 -10.34
CA SER A 45 22.04 -5.55 -10.69
C SER A 45 21.50 -6.66 -9.80
N GLU A 46 21.74 -7.91 -10.17
CA GLU A 46 21.32 -9.09 -9.40
C GLU A 46 21.97 -9.15 -8.00
N ASN A 47 23.16 -8.54 -7.85
CA ASN A 47 23.89 -8.46 -6.58
C ASN A 47 23.41 -7.31 -5.69
N GLN A 48 22.45 -6.50 -6.15
CA GLN A 48 21.88 -5.42 -5.35
C GLN A 48 21.23 -6.00 -4.10
N SER A 49 21.62 -5.47 -2.94
CA SER A 49 21.02 -5.86 -1.67
C SER A 49 19.68 -5.15 -1.45
N ILE A 50 18.69 -5.90 -0.99
CA ILE A 50 17.33 -5.49 -0.67
C ILE A 50 16.92 -6.06 0.69
N ILE A 51 15.88 -5.47 1.28
CA ILE A 51 15.28 -5.95 2.52
C ILE A 51 13.92 -6.57 2.18
N VAL A 52 13.77 -7.86 2.46
CA VAL A 52 12.50 -8.58 2.28
C VAL A 52 11.82 -8.70 3.63
N GLN A 53 10.76 -7.93 3.84
CA GLN A 53 10.09 -7.87 5.16
C GLN A 53 9.42 -9.20 5.54
N THR A 54 8.88 -9.92 4.56
CA THR A 54 8.15 -11.18 4.78
C THR A 54 8.52 -12.25 3.75
N PRO A 55 9.72 -12.87 3.87
CA PRO A 55 10.17 -13.89 2.92
C PRO A 55 9.20 -15.06 2.80
N ASP A 56 8.59 -15.50 3.91
CA ASP A 56 7.61 -16.58 3.94
C ASP A 56 6.40 -16.30 3.06
N TYR A 57 5.91 -15.05 3.06
CA TYR A 57 4.79 -14.65 2.22
C TYR A 57 5.17 -14.74 0.73
N ILE A 58 6.34 -14.24 0.37
CA ILE A 58 6.84 -14.27 -1.01
C ILE A 58 7.01 -15.72 -1.50
N PHE A 59 7.56 -16.59 -0.65
CA PHE A 59 7.70 -18.01 -0.95
C PHE A 59 6.35 -18.73 -1.12
N GLN A 60 5.37 -18.46 -0.25
CA GLN A 60 4.04 -19.05 -0.36
C GLN A 60 3.27 -18.50 -1.58
N LEU A 61 3.45 -17.23 -1.90
CA LEU A 61 2.89 -16.63 -3.11
C LEU A 61 3.48 -17.30 -4.36
N ASP A 62 4.80 -17.50 -4.39
CA ASP A 62 5.47 -18.18 -5.50
C ASP A 62 4.90 -19.58 -5.76
N LYS A 63 4.59 -20.33 -4.69
CA LYS A 63 3.92 -21.63 -4.78
C LYS A 63 2.47 -21.55 -5.25
N LEU A 64 1.74 -20.51 -4.84
CA LEU A 64 0.32 -20.34 -5.19
C LEU A 64 0.12 -19.93 -6.65
N LEU A 65 1.06 -19.15 -7.22
CA LEU A 65 0.92 -18.58 -8.56
C LEU A 65 0.75 -19.64 -9.67
N PRO A 66 1.54 -20.74 -9.72
CA PRO A 66 1.35 -21.81 -10.70
C PRO A 66 0.02 -22.55 -10.56
N ASP A 67 -0.48 -22.69 -9.33
CA ASP A 67 -1.71 -23.39 -9.00
C ASP A 67 -2.97 -22.54 -9.25
N THR A 68 -2.80 -21.26 -9.55
CA THR A 68 -3.89 -20.31 -9.76
C THR A 68 -4.04 -19.96 -11.24
N ASP A 69 -5.28 -20.04 -11.75
CA ASP A 69 -5.58 -19.65 -13.13
C ASP A 69 -5.15 -18.20 -13.41
N LYS A 70 -4.46 -17.98 -14.54
CA LYS A 70 -3.93 -16.66 -14.92
C LYS A 70 -5.01 -15.58 -14.99
N ARG A 71 -6.24 -15.93 -15.40
CA ARG A 71 -7.40 -15.03 -15.42
C ARG A 71 -7.81 -14.63 -14.00
N VAL A 72 -7.76 -15.55 -13.05
CA VAL A 72 -8.05 -15.24 -11.64
C VAL A 72 -7.01 -14.27 -11.09
N VAL A 73 -5.73 -14.52 -11.34
CA VAL A 73 -4.64 -13.61 -10.91
C VAL A 73 -4.81 -12.23 -11.55
N ALA A 74 -5.09 -12.16 -12.87
CA ALA A 74 -5.30 -10.90 -13.57
C ALA A 74 -6.54 -10.12 -13.05
N ASN A 75 -7.66 -10.81 -12.82
CA ASN A 75 -8.86 -10.21 -12.26
C ASN A 75 -8.60 -9.66 -10.85
N TYR A 76 -7.86 -10.41 -10.03
CA TYR A 76 -7.47 -9.95 -8.70
C TYR A 76 -6.60 -8.69 -8.79
N MET A 77 -5.57 -8.67 -9.63
CA MET A 77 -4.74 -7.48 -9.83
C MET A 77 -5.55 -6.27 -10.29
N MET A 78 -6.44 -6.44 -11.27
CA MET A 78 -7.31 -5.36 -11.76
C MET A 78 -8.23 -4.85 -10.66
N TRP A 79 -8.84 -5.75 -9.90
CA TRP A 79 -9.69 -5.37 -8.77
C TRP A 79 -8.92 -4.59 -7.70
N ARG A 80 -7.69 -4.97 -7.38
CA ARG A 80 -6.84 -4.23 -6.43
C ARG A 80 -6.56 -2.80 -6.91
N VAL A 81 -6.33 -2.60 -8.20
CA VAL A 81 -6.16 -1.27 -8.79
C VAL A 81 -7.46 -0.49 -8.75
N THR A 82 -8.57 -1.07 -9.21
CA THR A 82 -9.90 -0.43 -9.18
C THR A 82 -10.26 0.02 -7.77
N PHE A 83 -10.08 -0.85 -6.77
CA PHE A 83 -10.36 -0.53 -5.38
C PHE A 83 -9.48 0.62 -4.86
N SER A 84 -8.21 0.70 -5.27
CA SER A 84 -7.31 1.78 -4.83
C SER A 84 -7.64 3.17 -5.40
N ILE A 85 -8.45 3.24 -6.47
CA ILE A 85 -8.81 4.50 -7.14
C ILE A 85 -10.30 4.83 -7.02
N ILE A 86 -11.07 4.00 -6.30
CA ILE A 86 -12.54 4.02 -6.31
C ILE A 86 -13.12 5.36 -5.81
N ASP A 87 -12.45 5.99 -4.84
CA ASP A 87 -12.77 7.32 -4.29
C ASP A 87 -12.79 8.44 -5.34
N PHE A 88 -12.06 8.23 -6.45
CA PHE A 88 -11.89 9.18 -7.54
C PHE A 88 -12.80 8.88 -8.75
N LEU A 89 -13.58 7.79 -8.71
CA LEU A 89 -14.46 7.40 -9.81
C LEU A 89 -15.82 8.12 -9.75
N SER A 90 -16.82 7.66 -10.52
CA SER A 90 -18.18 8.24 -10.45
C SER A 90 -18.88 7.93 -9.12
N LYS A 91 -20.02 8.59 -8.87
CA LYS A 91 -20.81 8.35 -7.66
C LYS A 91 -21.20 6.88 -7.52
N ASP A 92 -21.63 6.24 -8.59
CA ASP A 92 -22.07 4.83 -8.57
C ASP A 92 -20.98 3.89 -8.02
N TRP A 93 -19.72 4.14 -8.36
CA TRP A 93 -18.59 3.34 -7.84
C TRP A 93 -18.36 3.57 -6.34
N ARG A 94 -18.46 4.82 -5.88
CA ARG A 94 -18.34 5.15 -4.46
C ARG A 94 -19.50 4.60 -3.64
N ASP A 95 -20.72 4.62 -4.19
CA ASP A 95 -21.90 4.06 -3.54
C ASP A 95 -21.73 2.54 -3.32
N LEU A 96 -21.14 1.83 -4.29
CA LEU A 96 -20.79 0.42 -4.16
C LEU A 96 -19.73 0.17 -3.08
N GLU A 97 -18.69 0.99 -3.04
CA GLU A 97 -17.65 0.92 -2.00
C GLU A 97 -18.24 1.18 -0.60
N GLN A 98 -19.12 2.18 -0.49
CA GLN A 98 -19.79 2.51 0.76
C GLN A 98 -20.66 1.35 1.25
N ALA A 99 -21.42 0.72 0.35
CA ALA A 99 -22.22 -0.47 0.68
C ALA A 99 -21.32 -1.61 1.19
N TYR A 100 -20.20 -1.87 0.52
CA TYR A 100 -19.22 -2.87 0.92
C TYR A 100 -18.59 -2.56 2.29
N THR A 101 -18.13 -1.32 2.50
CA THR A 101 -17.52 -0.87 3.76
C THR A 101 -18.52 -0.92 4.91
N THR A 102 -19.77 -0.55 4.66
CA THR A 102 -20.85 -0.64 5.66
C THR A 102 -21.11 -2.10 6.05
N ALA A 103 -21.13 -3.01 5.09
CA ALA A 103 -21.33 -4.44 5.35
C ALA A 103 -20.20 -5.06 6.21
N ILE A 104 -18.96 -4.59 6.05
CA ILE A 104 -17.80 -5.12 6.79
C ILE A 104 -17.63 -4.45 8.16
N THR A 105 -17.85 -3.15 8.25
CA THR A 105 -17.53 -2.36 9.44
C THR A 105 -18.74 -2.13 10.35
N GLY A 106 -19.96 -2.34 9.84
CA GLY A 106 -21.22 -2.03 10.53
C GLY A 106 -21.47 -0.54 10.73
N LYS A 107 -20.64 0.34 10.18
CA LYS A 107 -20.74 1.79 10.33
C LYS A 107 -21.39 2.40 9.09
N PRO A 108 -22.57 3.01 9.21
CA PRO A 108 -23.14 3.81 8.13
C PRO A 108 -22.44 5.17 8.13
N GLN A 109 -21.56 5.44 7.17
CA GLN A 109 -21.13 6.82 6.96
C GLN A 109 -20.63 7.09 5.55
N GLU A 110 -21.35 7.95 4.84
CA GLU A 110 -20.75 8.80 3.82
C GLU A 110 -20.18 10.00 4.58
N SER A 111 -18.86 10.18 4.56
CA SER A 111 -18.32 11.48 4.95
C SER A 111 -18.78 12.49 3.89
N PRO A 112 -19.18 13.71 4.27
CA PRO A 112 -19.55 14.69 3.26
C PRO A 112 -18.34 14.94 2.34
N ARG A 113 -18.58 15.11 1.03
CA ARG A 113 -17.52 15.14 0.01
C ARG A 113 -16.41 16.16 0.31
N TRP A 114 -16.73 17.30 0.92
CA TRP A 114 -15.72 18.29 1.32
C TRP A 114 -14.73 17.76 2.36
N ALA A 115 -15.18 16.89 3.27
CA ALA A 115 -14.34 16.29 4.29
C ALA A 115 -13.40 15.22 3.70
N GLU A 116 -13.87 14.47 2.70
CA GLU A 116 -13.03 13.56 1.91
C GLU A 116 -11.96 14.34 1.14
N CYS A 117 -12.35 15.43 0.45
CA CYS A 117 -11.40 16.30 -0.24
C CYS A 117 -10.34 16.86 0.72
N LEU A 118 -10.75 17.29 1.91
CA LEU A 118 -9.85 17.78 2.94
C LEU A 118 -8.87 16.68 3.42
N TYR A 119 -9.37 15.46 3.60
CA TYR A 119 -8.54 14.31 3.95
C TYR A 119 -7.50 14.02 2.87
N THR A 120 -7.90 13.99 1.59
CA THR A 120 -6.99 13.79 0.46
C THR A 120 -5.90 14.87 0.40
N VAL A 121 -6.26 16.14 0.61
CA VAL A 121 -5.27 17.24 0.68
C VAL A 121 -4.32 17.05 1.86
N LYS A 122 -4.83 16.69 3.03
CA LYS A 122 -4.00 16.43 4.21
C LYS A 122 -3.04 15.24 3.99
N ASP A 123 -3.50 14.18 3.35
CA ASP A 123 -2.70 12.96 3.13
C ASP A 123 -1.59 13.19 2.10
N ASN A 124 -1.89 13.93 1.03
CA ASN A 124 -0.94 14.20 -0.06
C ASN A 124 -0.05 15.43 0.19
N LEU A 125 -0.57 16.45 0.88
CA LEU A 125 0.06 17.77 1.06
C LEU A 125 0.15 18.14 2.56
N GLY A 126 0.37 17.17 3.44
CA GLY A 126 0.28 17.35 4.90
C GLY A 126 1.12 18.50 5.47
N ILE A 127 2.32 18.73 4.96
CA ILE A 127 3.18 19.84 5.39
C ILE A 127 2.59 21.19 4.97
N ALA A 128 2.17 21.31 3.71
CA ALA A 128 1.57 22.55 3.20
C ALA A 128 0.25 22.85 3.91
N PHE A 129 -0.58 21.82 4.11
CA PHE A 129 -1.83 21.89 4.87
C PHE A 129 -1.58 22.36 6.31
N SER A 130 -0.63 21.74 7.01
CA SER A 130 -0.31 22.10 8.40
C SER A 130 0.27 23.50 8.51
N SER A 131 1.14 23.91 7.58
CA SER A 131 1.69 25.27 7.54
C SER A 131 0.59 26.31 7.33
N TYR A 132 -0.33 26.07 6.40
CA TYR A 132 -1.49 26.93 6.19
C TYR A 132 -2.35 27.03 7.46
N TYR A 133 -2.66 25.90 8.09
CA TYR A 133 -3.48 25.85 9.31
C TYR A 133 -2.83 26.65 10.45
N VAL A 134 -1.54 26.45 10.71
CA VAL A 134 -0.79 27.16 11.77
C VAL A 134 -0.81 28.67 11.54
N ARG A 135 -0.54 29.14 10.31
CA ARG A 135 -0.50 30.58 9.98
C ARG A 135 -1.82 31.32 10.22
N HIS A 136 -2.95 30.62 10.14
CA HIS A 136 -4.28 31.26 10.20
C HIS A 136 -5.03 30.98 11.50
N ASN A 137 -4.62 29.97 12.28
CA ASN A 137 -5.36 29.50 13.46
C ASN A 137 -4.53 29.48 14.74
N PHE A 138 -3.22 29.75 14.68
CA PHE A 138 -2.35 29.87 15.85
C PHE A 138 -1.72 31.26 15.90
N ASN A 139 -1.94 31.96 17.01
CA ASN A 139 -1.27 33.22 17.31
C ASN A 139 0.08 32.91 17.98
N ASP A 140 1.06 33.81 17.85
CA ASP A 140 2.43 33.58 18.35
C ASP A 140 2.49 33.30 19.87
N GLU A 141 1.52 33.79 20.66
CA GLU A 141 1.41 33.51 22.10
C GLU A 141 1.21 32.01 22.44
N SER A 142 0.69 31.21 21.51
CA SER A 142 0.47 29.77 21.73
C SER A 142 1.73 28.91 21.52
N LYS A 143 2.85 29.52 21.10
CA LYS A 143 4.12 28.84 20.82
C LYS A 143 5.10 28.86 22.00
N GLU A 144 4.89 29.75 22.98
CA GLU A 144 5.80 29.96 24.12
C GLU A 144 5.37 29.24 25.42
N SER A 145 4.31 28.42 25.39
CA SER A 145 3.89 27.54 26.50
C SER A 145 4.16 26.07 26.18
#